data_AF-A0A7X4LK78-F1
#
_entry.id   AF-A0A7X4LK78-F1
#
_cell.length_a   1.000
_cell.length_b   1.000
_cell.length_c   1.000
_cell.angle_alpha   90.00
_cell.angle_beta   90.00
_cell.angle_gamma   90.00
#
_symmetry.space_group_name_H-M   'P 1'
#
loop_
_entity.id
_entity.type
_entity.pdbx_description
1 polymer ?
#
loop_
_entity_poly.entity_id
_entity_poly.type
_entity_poly.pdbx_seq_one_letter_code
_entity_poly.pdbx_strand_id
1 'polypeptide(L)' 'MNRKKKINQILKKKIKKQNSKLHRSNKPRYISKAERAAMEQQDAPALDAETQPSQVSEAE' A
#
# COMPACT_ATOMS: atom_id res chain seq x y z
N MET A 1 17.97 -15.04 34.08
CA MET A 1 16.61 -14.78 33.54
C MET A 1 16.00 -16.09 33.08
N ASN A 2 14.75 -16.40 33.44
CA ASN A 2 14.03 -17.60 33.00
C ASN A 2 14.25 -17.89 31.50
N ARG A 3 14.58 -19.14 31.15
CA ARG A 3 14.88 -19.60 29.76
C ARG A 3 13.84 -19.12 28.75
N LYS A 4 12.56 -19.18 29.13
CA LYS A 4 11.41 -18.66 28.36
C LYS A 4 11.56 -17.18 27.99
N LYS A 5 11.95 -16.32 28.94
CA LYS A 5 12.16 -14.88 28.71
C LYS A 5 13.31 -14.63 27.73
N LYS A 6 14.40 -15.38 27.84
CA LYS A 6 15.57 -15.26 26.94
C LYS A 6 15.23 -15.62 25.50
N ILE A 7 14.51 -16.72 25.28
CA ILE A 7 14.08 -17.15 23.94
C ILE A 7 13.18 -16.07 23.30
N ASN A 8 12.20 -15.56 24.03
CA ASN A 8 11.29 -14.54 23.53
C ASN A 8 12.01 -13.24 23.16
N GLN A 9 13.01 -12.82 23.95
CA GLN A 9 13.84 -11.66 23.63
C GLN A 9 14.63 -11.86 22.33
N ILE A 10 15.22 -13.04 22.14
CA ILE A 10 15.98 -13.36 20.91
C ILE A 10 15.06 -13.34 19.69
N LEU A 11 13.88 -13.98 19.77
CA LEU A 11 12.91 -14.01 18.67
C LEU A 11 12.46 -12.59 18.28
N LYS A 12 12.12 -11.76 19.27
CA LYS A 12 11.73 -10.35 19.03
C LYS A 12 12.86 -9.55 18.36
N LYS A 13 14.12 -9.75 18.78
CA LYS A 13 15.27 -9.10 18.15
C LYS A 13 15.44 -9.53 16.69
N LYS A 14 15.27 -10.82 16.38
CA LYS A 14 15.34 -11.34 15.01
C LYS A 14 14.23 -10.76 14.11
N ILE A 15 12.99 -10.76 14.59
CA ILE A 15 11.84 -10.16 13.88
C ILE A 15 12.09 -8.68 13.58
N LYS A 16 12.55 -7.90 14.57
CA LYS A 16 12.88 -6.48 14.36
C LYS A 16 13.98 -6.29 13.30
N LYS A 17 15.03 -7.12 13.31
CA LYS A 17 16.12 -7.07 12.31
C LYS A 17 15.66 -7.46 10.90
N GLN A 18 14.68 -8.35 10.78
CA GLN A 18 14.08 -8.71 9.51
C GLN A 18 13.19 -7.57 8.99
N ASN A 19 12.34 -7.02 9.85
CA ASN A 19 11.40 -5.94 9.49
C ASN A 19 12.10 -4.61 9.20
N SER A 20 13.25 -4.32 9.83
CA SER A 20 14.04 -3.11 9.54
C SER A 20 14.64 -3.09 8.13
N LYS A 21 14.58 -4.20 7.40
CA LYS A 21 15.01 -4.27 5.99
C LYS A 21 13.83 -4.19 5.02
N LEU A 22 12.60 -4.34 5.51
CA LEU A 22 11.37 -4.32 4.70
C LEU A 22 10.73 -2.93 4.70
N HIS A 23 11.53 -1.89 4.47
CA HIS A 23 11.02 -0.53 4.31
C HIS A 23 10.56 -0.33 2.87
N ARG A 24 9.26 -0.55 2.62
CA ARG A 24 8.60 -0.02 1.43
C ARG A 24 8.20 1.43 1.71
N SER A 25 8.72 2.38 0.94
CA SER A 25 8.20 3.74 0.98
C SER A 25 6.79 3.73 0.40
N ASN A 26 5.82 4.30 1.11
CA ASN A 26 4.45 4.50 0.59
C ASN A 26 4.37 5.57 -0.52
N LYS A 27 5.48 5.88 -1.16
CA LYS A 27 5.57 6.84 -2.26
C LYS A 27 5.67 6.03 -3.54
N PRO A 28 4.86 6.34 -4.57
CA PRO A 28 5.05 5.73 -5.87
C PRO A 28 6.48 6.05 -6.34
N ARG A 29 7.16 5.07 -6.91
CA ARG A 29 8.46 5.33 -7.54
C ARG A 29 8.22 6.30 -8.70
N TYR A 30 9.03 7.35 -8.79
CA TYR A 30 8.97 8.21 -9.96
C TYR A 30 9.38 7.39 -11.17
N ILE A 31 8.45 7.27 -12.12
CA ILE A 31 8.66 6.69 -13.44
C ILE A 31 8.70 7.84 -14.44
N SER A 32 9.47 7.69 -15.50
CA SER A 32 9.61 8.74 -16.52
C SER A 32 8.27 9.02 -17.22
N LYS A 33 8.13 10.18 -17.88
CA LYS A 33 6.91 10.53 -18.63
C LYS A 33 6.56 9.48 -19.70
N ALA A 34 7.58 8.89 -20.34
CA ALA A 34 7.39 7.85 -21.35
C ALA A 34 6.87 6.54 -20.73
N GLU A 35 7.42 6.13 -19.59
CA GLU A 35 6.97 4.91 -18.88
C GLU A 35 5.57 5.08 -18.29
N ARG A 36 5.23 6.29 -17.81
CA ARG A 36 3.86 6.57 -17.33
C ARG A 36 2.84 6.49 -18.47
N ALA A 37 3.15 7.04 -19.64
CA ALA A 37 2.28 6.94 -20.81
C ALA A 37 2.14 5.50 -21.32
N ALA A 38 3.22 4.73 -21.30
CA ALA A 38 3.19 3.31 -21.67
C ALA A 38 2.35 2.47 -20.68
N MET A 39 2.42 2.78 -19.39
CA MET A 39 1.65 2.10 -18.34
C MET A 39 0.16 2.50 -18.40
N GLU A 40 -0.17 3.76 -18.65
CA GLU A 40 -1.55 4.24 -18.82
C GLU A 40 -2.24 3.65 -20.06
N GLN A 41 -1.47 3.37 -21.13
CA GLN A 41 -1.97 2.64 -22.31
C GLN A 41 -2.13 1.13 -22.07
N GLN A 42 -1.42 0.55 -21.09
CA GLN A 42 -1.49 -0.87 -20.74
C GLN A 42 -2.48 -1.19 -19.62
N ASP A 43 -2.72 -0.26 -18.68
CA ASP A 43 -3.57 -0.43 -17.49
C ASP A 43 -5.04 -0.01 -17.69
N ALA A 44 -5.47 0.33 -18.91
CA ALA A 44 -6.89 0.41 -19.22
C ALA A 44 -7.44 -1.02 -19.45
N PRO A 45 -7.85 -1.75 -18.39
CA PRO A 45 -9.27 -1.73 -18.03
C PRO A 45 -9.60 -1.91 -16.52
N ALA A 46 -10.76 -1.34 -16.16
CA ALA A 46 -11.67 -1.73 -15.08
C ALA A 46 -11.36 -1.29 -13.64
N LEU A 47 -11.59 -0.01 -13.32
CA LEU A 47 -12.14 0.42 -12.02
C LEU A 47 -12.89 1.74 -12.21
N ASP A 48 -14.21 1.68 -12.38
CA ASP A 48 -15.20 2.64 -11.83
C ASP A 48 -16.59 2.32 -12.40
N ALA A 49 -17.18 1.23 -11.88
CA ALA A 49 -18.61 1.01 -11.87
C ALA A 49 -19.08 1.10 -10.40
N GLU A 50 -20.10 1.94 -10.18
CA GLU A 50 -20.83 2.24 -8.93
C GLU A 50 -20.07 3.09 -7.90
N THR A 51 -20.53 4.26 -7.45
CA THR A 51 -21.89 4.61 -7.01
C THR A 51 -22.10 6.14 -7.01
N GLN A 52 -23.28 6.57 -7.47
CA GLN A 52 -23.70 7.96 -7.65
C GLN A 52 -23.98 8.71 -6.34
N PRO A 53 -23.72 10.03 -6.24
CA PRO A 53 -24.46 10.88 -5.31
C PRO A 53 -25.77 11.35 -5.94
N SER A 54 -26.84 11.00 -5.24
CA SER A 54 -28.24 11.37 -5.39
C SER A 54 -28.52 12.81 -5.85
N GLN A 55 -29.36 12.89 -6.87
CA GLN A 55 -30.29 13.95 -7.26
C GLN A 55 -30.44 15.13 -6.28
N VAL A 56 -30.08 16.32 -6.77
CA VAL A 56 -30.53 17.61 -6.24
C VAL A 56 -32.03 17.74 -6.44
N SER A 57 -32.76 17.93 -5.34
CA SER A 57 -34.20 18.17 -5.30
C SER A 57 -34.56 19.52 -5.88
N GLU A 58 -35.47 19.50 -6.86
CA GLU A 58 -36.12 20.65 -7.47
C GLU A 58 -37.51 20.84 -6.81
N ALA A 59 -37.88 22.10 -6.53
CA ALA A 59 -39.20 22.63 -6.17
C ALA A 59 -39.78 22.38 -4.76
N GLU A 60 -39.74 23.41 -3.89
CA GLU A 60 -40.89 24.25 -3.50
C GLU A 60 -40.39 25.57 -2.88
#